data_AF-A0AAD9U3B1-F1
#
_entry.id   AF-A0AAD9U3B1-F1
#
_cell.length_a   1.000
_cell.length_b   1.000
_cell.length_c   1.000
_cell.angle_alpha   90.00
_cell.angle_beta   90.00
_cell.angle_gamma   90.00
#
_symmetry.space_group_name_H-M   'P 1'
#
loop_
_entity.id
_entity.type
_entity.pdbx_description
1 polymer ?
#
loop_
_entity_poly.entity_id
_entity_poly.type
_entity_poly.pdbx_seq_one_letter_code
_entity_poly.pdbx_strand_id
1 'polypeptide(L)'
;MAKFAAAMLVLCLVFVAAVQVPKVHADVYSDCLPDCLKKCEKDNGYTFCEMKCDTDCFNKDFDSIHHHVPKVEADHVYGHCFTSCLDKCDSQGQGYNFCEMKCDTDCFNEDVTAKLKNKFSNKN
;
A
#
# COMPACT_ATOMS: atom_id res chain seq x y z
N MET A 1 -23.50 -23.46 23.65
CA MET A 1 -23.91 -22.23 22.94
C MET A 1 -22.76 -21.25 22.76
N ALA A 2 -22.10 -20.74 23.81
CA ALA A 2 -21.01 -19.74 23.69
C ALA A 2 -19.78 -20.22 22.88
N LYS A 3 -19.40 -21.51 23.01
CA LYS A 3 -18.24 -22.08 22.30
C LYS A 3 -18.42 -22.13 20.77
N PHE A 4 -19.66 -22.39 20.32
CA PHE A 4 -20.01 -22.39 18.90
C PHE A 4 -20.08 -20.96 18.34
N ALA A 5 -20.57 -20.01 19.13
CA ALA A 5 -20.59 -18.59 18.75
C ALA A 5 -19.18 -18.00 18.61
N ALA A 6 -18.27 -18.35 19.54
CA ALA A 6 -16.88 -17.92 19.47
C ALA A 6 -16.15 -18.52 18.26
N ALA A 7 -16.35 -19.82 17.98
CA ALA A 7 -15.75 -20.47 16.81
C ALA A 7 -16.25 -19.87 15.48
N MET A 8 -17.55 -19.56 15.38
CA MET A 8 -18.11 -18.86 14.21
C MET A 8 -17.56 -17.45 14.04
N LEU A 9 -17.41 -16.69 15.13
CA LEU A 9 -16.81 -15.35 15.06
C LEU A 9 -15.35 -15.38 14.61
N VAL A 10 -14.56 -16.34 15.12
CA VAL A 10 -13.16 -16.52 14.70
C VAL A 10 -13.09 -16.93 13.22
N LEU A 11 -13.94 -17.83 12.77
CA LEU A 11 -14.05 -18.21 11.36
C LEU A 11 -14.40 -16.98 10.49
N CYS A 12 -15.42 -16.21 10.88
CA CYS A 12 -15.83 -15.00 10.16
C CYS A 12 -14.70 -13.97 10.05
N LEU A 13 -13.92 -13.73 11.11
CA LEU A 13 -12.80 -12.80 11.08
C LEU A 13 -11.69 -13.26 10.13
N VAL A 14 -11.39 -14.55 10.07
CA VAL A 14 -10.38 -15.11 9.14
C VAL A 14 -10.86 -15.02 7.69
N PHE A 15 -12.15 -15.26 7.41
CA PHE A 15 -12.71 -15.10 6.08
C PHE A 15 -12.78 -13.64 5.62
N VAL A 16 -13.08 -12.70 6.52
CA VAL A 16 -13.11 -11.26 6.21
C VAL A 16 -11.70 -10.72 5.92
N ALA A 17 -10.65 -11.29 6.54
CA ALA A 17 -9.25 -10.97 6.21
C ALA A 17 -8.81 -11.50 4.83
N ALA A 18 -9.36 -12.64 4.37
CA ALA A 18 -9.04 -13.22 3.07
C ALA A 18 -9.80 -12.60 1.89
N VAL A 19 -10.96 -11.98 2.14
CA VAL A 19 -11.85 -11.44 1.08
C VAL A 19 -11.60 -9.95 0.79
N GLN A 20 -10.78 -9.27 1.59
CA GLN A 20 -10.30 -7.92 1.29
C GLN A 20 -9.06 -7.98 0.39
N VAL A 21 -9.17 -8.65 -0.76
CA VAL A 21 -8.33 -8.27 -1.90
C VAL A 21 -9.11 -7.13 -2.54
N PRO A 22 -8.65 -5.87 -2.42
CA PRO A 22 -9.32 -4.78 -3.08
C PRO A 22 -9.46 -5.16 -4.56
N LYS A 23 -10.68 -5.15 -5.13
CA LYS A 23 -10.89 -5.09 -6.59
C LYS A 23 -10.47 -3.72 -7.09
N VAL A 24 -9.27 -3.31 -6.74
CA VAL A 24 -8.74 -2.03 -7.11
C VAL A 24 -7.56 -2.41 -7.99
N HIS A 25 -7.56 -1.92 -9.22
CA HIS A 25 -6.44 -1.91 -10.17
C HIS A 25 -6.36 -3.01 -11.23
N ALA A 26 -7.29 -3.97 -11.33
CA ALA A 26 -7.34 -4.82 -12.53
C ALA A 26 -7.52 -3.99 -13.81
N ASP A 27 -8.19 -2.85 -13.67
CA ASP A 27 -8.58 -1.89 -14.69
C ASP A 27 -7.36 -1.12 -15.23
N VAL A 28 -6.45 -0.67 -14.37
CA VAL A 28 -5.28 0.14 -14.77
C VAL A 28 -4.23 -0.73 -15.47
N TYR A 29 -3.96 -1.93 -14.95
CA TYR A 29 -3.12 -2.92 -15.63
C TYR A 29 -3.71 -3.32 -16.98
N SER A 30 -5.00 -3.66 -17.00
CA SER A 30 -5.71 -4.14 -18.19
C SER A 30 -5.82 -3.07 -19.28
N ASP A 31 -5.83 -1.79 -18.92
CA ASP A 31 -5.81 -0.69 -19.88
C ASP A 31 -4.38 -0.36 -20.33
N CYS A 32 -3.38 -0.55 -19.47
CA CYS A 32 -1.97 -0.26 -19.78
C CYS A 32 -1.33 -1.29 -20.71
N LEU A 33 -1.53 -2.59 -20.43
CA LEU A 33 -0.82 -3.67 -21.10
C LEU A 33 -1.06 -3.70 -22.63
N PRO A 34 -2.30 -3.57 -23.14
CA PRO A 34 -2.56 -3.62 -24.58
C PRO A 34 -1.89 -2.47 -25.35
N ASP A 35 -1.91 -1.26 -24.78
CA ASP A 35 -1.30 -0.08 -25.40
C ASP A 35 0.23 -0.14 -25.37
N CYS A 36 0.80 -0.71 -24.31
CA CYS A 36 2.24 -0.93 -24.21
C CYS A 36 2.72 -1.97 -25.24
N LEU A 37 2.08 -3.13 -25.32
CA LEU A 37 2.40 -4.19 -26.28
C LEU A 37 2.35 -3.68 -27.72
N LYS A 38 1.25 -2.99 -28.08
CA LYS A 38 1.06 -2.42 -29.42
C LYS A 38 2.15 -1.42 -29.82
N LYS A 39 2.76 -0.72 -28.87
CA LYS A 39 3.90 0.18 -29.14
C LYS A 39 5.21 -0.58 -29.19
N CYS A 40 5.45 -1.48 -28.25
CA CYS A 40 6.71 -2.20 -28.12
C CYS A 40 6.96 -3.16 -29.29
N GLU A 41 5.92 -3.87 -29.75
CA GLU A 41 6.00 -4.87 -30.81
C GLU A 41 6.28 -4.28 -32.20
N LYS A 42 6.20 -2.95 -32.36
CA LYS A 42 6.59 -2.30 -33.61
C LYS A 42 8.06 -2.50 -33.93
N ASP A 43 8.89 -2.59 -32.89
CA ASP A 43 10.35 -2.58 -33.00
C ASP A 43 11.02 -3.78 -32.30
N ASN A 44 10.26 -4.63 -31.58
CA ASN A 44 10.79 -5.71 -30.74
C ASN A 44 9.95 -7.00 -30.84
N GLY A 45 10.49 -8.12 -30.34
CA GLY A 45 9.79 -9.39 -30.28
C GLY A 45 8.77 -9.49 -29.14
N TYR A 46 7.69 -10.25 -29.35
CA TYR A 46 6.57 -10.42 -28.41
C TYR A 46 7.02 -10.74 -26.97
N THR A 47 7.88 -11.74 -26.77
CA THR A 47 8.33 -12.17 -25.43
C THR A 47 9.08 -11.07 -24.67
N PHE A 48 9.86 -10.25 -25.39
CA PHE A 48 10.54 -9.11 -24.78
C PHE A 48 9.53 -8.04 -24.36
N CYS A 49 8.55 -7.77 -25.23
CA CYS A 49 7.52 -6.78 -24.96
C CYS A 49 6.59 -7.19 -23.83
N GLU A 50 6.22 -8.46 -23.75
CA GLU A 50 5.41 -8.99 -22.66
C GLU A 50 6.11 -8.74 -21.31
N MET A 51 7.36 -9.18 -21.15
CA MET A 51 8.09 -9.03 -19.89
C MET A 51 8.34 -7.55 -19.51
N LYS A 52 8.65 -6.71 -20.51
CA LYS A 52 8.88 -5.27 -20.30
C LYS A 52 7.57 -4.56 -19.93
N CYS A 53 6.51 -4.78 -20.69
CA CYS A 53 5.22 -4.14 -20.46
C CYS A 53 4.55 -4.61 -19.18
N ASP A 54 4.72 -5.88 -18.80
CA ASP A 54 4.28 -6.40 -17.52
C ASP A 54 4.91 -5.60 -16.37
N THR A 55 6.24 -5.43 -16.40
CA THR A 55 6.97 -4.65 -15.39
C THR A 55 6.58 -3.16 -15.40
N ASP A 56 6.51 -2.55 -16.59
CA ASP A 56 6.22 -1.11 -16.74
C ASP A 56 4.78 -0.78 -16.30
N CYS A 57 3.81 -1.64 -16.62
CA CYS A 57 2.41 -1.46 -16.23
C CYS A 57 2.18 -1.78 -14.75
N PHE A 58 2.85 -2.80 -14.21
CA PHE A 58 2.82 -3.10 -12.79
C PHE A 58 3.33 -1.92 -11.94
N ASN A 59 4.43 -1.28 -12.36
CA ASN A 59 4.96 -0.10 -11.67
C ASN A 59 4.01 1.11 -11.78
N LYS A 60 3.29 1.24 -12.89
CA LYS A 60 2.29 2.30 -13.09
C LYS A 60 1.04 2.08 -12.23
N ASP A 61 0.65 0.83 -12.00
CA ASP A 61 -0.37 0.49 -11.02
C ASP A 61 0.11 0.84 -9.61
N PHE A 62 1.37 0.56 -9.30
CA PHE A 62 1.99 0.90 -8.01
C PHE A 62 2.02 2.43 -7.76
N ASP A 63 2.39 3.22 -8.76
CA ASP A 63 2.31 4.69 -8.68
C ASP A 63 0.87 5.19 -8.59
N SER A 64 -0.08 4.51 -9.23
CA SER A 64 -1.51 4.82 -9.14
C SER A 64 -2.08 4.49 -7.76
N ILE A 65 -1.62 3.41 -7.12
CA ILE A 65 -1.90 3.05 -5.72
C ILE A 65 -1.40 4.15 -4.79
N HIS A 66 -0.19 4.67 -5.00
CA HIS A 66 0.33 5.81 -4.22
C HIS A 66 -0.45 7.12 -4.41
N HIS A 67 -1.22 7.25 -5.49
CA HIS A 67 -2.12 8.38 -5.73
C HIS A 67 -3.58 8.16 -5.28
N HIS A 68 -3.98 6.91 -4.98
CA HIS A 68 -5.31 6.52 -4.47
C HIS A 68 -5.31 5.97 -3.04
N VAL A 69 -4.17 5.96 -2.34
CA VAL A 69 -4.23 6.39 -0.94
C VAL A 69 -4.87 7.77 -1.00
N PRO A 70 -6.01 8.05 -0.33
CA PRO A 70 -6.41 9.43 -0.21
C PRO A 70 -5.14 10.18 0.19
N LYS A 71 -4.81 11.27 -0.50
CA LYS A 71 -4.23 12.38 0.23
C LYS A 71 -5.27 12.71 1.30
N VAL A 72 -5.34 11.88 2.35
CA VAL A 72 -5.48 12.38 3.70
C VAL A 72 -4.51 13.54 3.66
N GLU A 73 -4.94 14.72 4.06
CA GLU A 73 -3.98 15.66 4.62
C GLU A 73 -3.29 14.86 5.74
N ALA A 74 -2.31 14.05 5.36
CA ALA A 74 -1.35 13.47 6.23
C ALA A 74 -0.74 14.72 6.78
N ASP A 75 -1.13 15.00 8.01
CA ASP A 75 -0.41 15.92 8.86
C ASP A 75 1.06 15.76 8.50
N HIS A 76 1.71 16.86 8.12
CA HIS A 76 3.01 16.85 7.43
C HIS A 76 4.06 16.01 8.21
N VAL A 77 3.77 15.76 9.50
CA VAL A 77 4.42 14.86 10.45
C VAL A 77 4.29 13.37 10.09
N TYR A 78 3.09 12.83 9.85
CA TYR A 78 2.89 11.41 9.54
C TYR A 78 3.55 11.02 8.22
N GLY A 79 3.28 11.78 7.15
CA GLY A 79 3.83 11.50 5.82
C GLY A 79 5.36 11.52 5.81
N HIS A 80 5.97 12.52 6.46
CA HIS A 80 7.43 12.62 6.56
C HIS A 80 8.04 11.49 7.40
N CYS A 81 7.39 11.10 8.50
CA CYS A 81 7.81 9.94 9.29
C CYS A 81 7.77 8.66 8.45
N PHE A 82 6.65 8.43 7.78
CA PHE A 82 6.40 7.18 7.05
C PHE A 82 7.40 6.98 5.91
N THR A 83 7.63 8.01 5.09
CA THR A 83 8.63 7.94 4.00
C THR A 83 10.04 7.69 4.53
N SER A 84 10.47 8.41 5.59
CA SER A 84 11.80 8.18 6.17
C SER A 84 11.94 6.80 6.83
N CYS A 85 10.87 6.26 7.38
CA CYS A 85 10.84 4.92 7.96
C CYS A 85 10.97 3.84 6.89
N LEU A 86 10.25 3.97 5.77
CA LEU A 86 10.32 3.04 4.65
C LEU A 86 11.75 2.94 4.08
N ASP A 87 12.40 4.08 3.79
CA ASP A 87 13.78 4.10 3.26
C ASP A 87 14.78 3.40 4.19
N LYS A 88 14.62 3.59 5.51
CA LYS A 88 15.46 2.94 6.52
C LYS A 88 15.18 1.44 6.65
N CYS A 89 13.94 1.03 6.46
CA CYS A 89 13.55 -0.36 6.58
C CYS A 89 13.96 -1.16 5.34
N ASP A 90 13.79 -0.59 4.16
CA ASP A 90 14.23 -1.17 2.89
C ASP A 90 15.75 -1.30 2.81
N SER A 91 16.50 -0.28 3.30
CA SER A 91 17.97 -0.37 3.39
C SER A 91 18.49 -1.44 4.37
N GLN A 92 17.63 -2.02 5.21
CA GLN A 92 17.95 -3.17 6.06
C GLN A 92 17.66 -4.52 5.38
N GLY A 93 17.19 -4.52 4.12
CA GLY A 93 16.84 -5.73 3.38
C GLY A 93 15.57 -6.41 3.87
N GLN A 94 14.71 -5.69 4.57
CA GLN A 94 13.41 -6.17 5.02
C GLN A 94 12.41 -6.13 3.84
N GLY A 95 11.44 -7.05 3.80
CA GLY A 95 10.43 -7.05 2.74
C GLY A 95 9.48 -5.85 2.83
N TYR A 96 9.07 -5.31 1.69
CA TYR A 96 8.22 -4.11 1.60
C TYR A 96 6.98 -4.17 2.50
N ASN A 97 6.20 -5.25 2.46
CA ASN A 97 4.98 -5.38 3.28
C ASN A 97 5.27 -5.36 4.79
N PHE A 98 6.43 -5.87 5.22
CA PHE A 98 6.83 -5.79 6.62
C PHE A 98 7.15 -4.34 6.99
N CYS A 99 7.89 -3.64 6.13
CA CYS A 99 8.24 -2.25 6.31
C CYS A 99 7.02 -1.35 6.34
N GLU A 100 6.07 -1.56 5.43
CA GLU A 100 4.82 -0.82 5.36
C GLU A 100 4.03 -0.93 6.67
N MET A 101 3.71 -2.14 7.12
CA MET A 101 2.92 -2.36 8.34
C MET A 101 3.61 -1.83 9.60
N LYS A 102 4.95 -1.96 9.65
CA LYS A 102 5.75 -1.46 10.77
C LYS A 102 5.77 0.06 10.79
N CYS A 103 6.07 0.70 9.66
CA CYS A 103 6.15 2.14 9.55
C CYS A 103 4.78 2.82 9.74
N ASP A 104 3.70 2.16 9.32
CA ASP A 104 2.33 2.65 9.55
C ASP A 104 2.03 2.71 11.05
N THR A 105 2.36 1.63 11.77
CA THR A 105 2.17 1.54 13.23
C THR A 105 3.08 2.52 13.99
N ASP A 106 4.36 2.61 13.63
CA ASP A 106 5.34 3.44 14.31
C ASP A 106 5.01 4.93 14.13
N CYS A 107 4.72 5.36 12.91
CA CYS A 107 4.42 6.75 12.60
C CYS A 107 3.03 7.19 13.06
N PHE A 108 2.05 6.29 13.11
CA PHE A 108 0.74 6.60 13.67
C PHE A 108 0.84 6.94 15.16
N ASN A 109 1.65 6.17 15.91
CA ASN A 109 1.88 6.43 17.33
C ASN A 109 2.61 7.77 17.56
N GLU A 110 3.55 8.13 16.68
CA GLU A 110 4.23 9.44 16.74
C GLU A 110 3.27 10.61 16.47
N ASP A 111 2.43 10.51 15.44
CA ASP A 111 1.43 11.54 15.10
C ASP A 111 0.42 11.76 16.24
N VAL A 112 -0.11 10.68 16.80
CA VAL A 112 -1.02 10.74 17.97
C VAL A 112 -0.32 11.36 19.17
N THR A 113 0.93 11.00 19.43
CA THR A 113 1.71 11.56 20.54
C THR A 113 2.00 13.06 20.35
N ALA A 114 2.33 13.49 19.13
CA ALA A 114 2.55 14.90 18.80
C ALA A 114 1.27 15.72 18.97
N LYS A 115 0.12 15.21 18.49
CA LYS A 115 -1.19 15.86 18.63
C LYS A 115 -1.64 15.99 20.08
N LEU A 116 -1.36 14.98 20.91
CA LEU A 116 -1.62 15.04 22.35
C LEU A 116 -0.74 16.10 23.03
N LYS A 117 0.57 16.11 22.77
CA LYS A 117 1.50 17.12 23.34
C LYS A 117 1.11 18.55 23.00
N ASN A 118 0.69 18.81 21.76
CA ASN A 118 0.22 20.14 21.34
C ASN A 118 -1.10 20.54 22.01
N LYS A 119 -2.04 19.61 22.18
CA LYS A 119 -3.29 19.86 22.94
C LYS A 119 -3.04 20.18 24.42
N PHE A 120 -2.04 19.57 25.05
CA PHE A 120 -1.70 19.83 26.45
C PHE A 120 -0.83 21.08 26.63
N SER A 121 0.00 21.45 25.66
CA SER A 121 0.83 22.68 25.72
C SER A 121 0.03 23.95 25.46
N ASN A 122 -1.06 23.88 24.68
CA ASN A 122 -1.92 25.03 24.37
C ASN A 122 -3.01 25.30 25.44
N LYS A 123 -2.89 24.64 26.60
CA LYS A 123 -3.86 24.71 27.71
C LYS A 123 -3.27 25.28 29.01
N ASN A 124 -2.01 25.74 28.97
CA ASN A 124 -1.31 26.43 30.05
C ASN A 124 -1.05 27.90 29.66
#